data_AF-A0A7Y6XDX0-F1
#
_entry.id   AF-A0A7Y6XDX0-F1
#
_cell.length_a   1.000
_cell.length_b   1.000
_cell.length_c   1.000
_cell.angle_alpha   90.00
_cell.angle_beta   90.00
_cell.angle_gamma   90.00
#
_symmetry.space_group_name_H-M   'P 1'
#
loop_
_entity.id
_entity.type
_entity.pdbx_description
1 polymer ?
#
loop_
_entity_poly.entity_id
_entity_poly.type
_entity_poly.pdbx_seq_one_letter_code
_entity_poly.pdbx_strand_id
1 'polypeptide(L)'
;GYDLTAAVAGREPERAAVLLAHQPSNWRVAARAGMGLQLSGHTHGGQFFPFTLAVSAIWEHDAGHFEEGGKHLYVSRGTGFWGPPLRVGAPPEIVKVTLLAA
;
A
#
# COMPACT_ATOMS: atom_id res chain seq x y z
N GLY A 1 4.57 -15.34 -7.93
CA GLY A 1 3.88 -14.03 -7.89
C GLY A 1 2.56 -14.19 -7.16
N TYR A 2 1.82 -13.10 -6.91
CA TYR A 2 0.46 -13.20 -6.40
C TYR A 2 -0.48 -13.68 -7.52
N ASP A 3 -1.55 -14.40 -7.15
CA ASP A 3 -2.64 -14.74 -8.06
C ASP A 3 -3.90 -13.98 -7.62
N LEU A 4 -4.14 -12.84 -8.26
CA LEU A 4 -5.28 -11.99 -7.92
C LEU A 4 -6.61 -12.62 -8.31
N THR A 5 -6.64 -13.37 -9.42
CA THR A 5 -7.85 -14.04 -9.88
C THR A 5 -8.31 -15.06 -8.86
N ALA A 6 -7.39 -15.89 -8.36
CA ALA A 6 -7.68 -16.83 -7.28
C ALA A 6 -8.06 -16.09 -5.99
N ALA A 7 -7.38 -14.99 -5.63
CA ALA A 7 -7.66 -14.24 -4.41
C ALA A 7 -9.05 -13.58 -4.39
N VAL A 8 -9.59 -13.21 -5.55
CA VAL A 8 -10.94 -12.61 -5.66
C VAL A 8 -12.03 -13.62 -6.00
N ALA A 9 -11.67 -14.88 -6.28
CA ALA A 9 -12.62 -15.92 -6.65
C ALA A 9 -13.63 -16.18 -5.53
N GLY A 10 -14.91 -16.25 -5.89
CA GLY A 10 -16.00 -16.54 -4.93
C GLY A 10 -16.37 -15.39 -3.99
N ARG A 11 -15.79 -14.19 -4.16
CA ARG A 11 -16.18 -13.02 -3.36
C ARG A 11 -17.55 -12.49 -3.78
N GLU A 12 -18.31 -11.99 -2.81
CA GLU A 12 -19.51 -11.21 -3.08
C GLU A 12 -19.12 -9.78 -3.53
N PRO A 13 -19.50 -9.33 -4.75
CA PRO A 13 -19.08 -8.03 -5.28
C PRO A 13 -19.59 -6.83 -4.48
N GLU A 14 -20.71 -6.99 -3.77
CA GLU A 14 -21.38 -5.91 -3.01
C GLU A 14 -20.74 -5.65 -1.64
N ARG A 15 -19.92 -6.57 -1.13
CA ARG A 15 -19.23 -6.38 0.14
C ARG A 15 -17.99 -5.53 -0.02
N ALA A 16 -17.68 -4.75 1.01
CA ALA A 16 -16.40 -4.07 1.12
C ALA A 16 -15.25 -5.08 0.97
N ALA A 17 -14.30 -4.79 0.08
CA ALA A 17 -13.18 -5.65 -0.22
C ALA A 17 -11.85 -4.91 0.03
N VAL A 18 -11.04 -5.48 0.92
CA VAL A 18 -9.72 -4.97 1.30
C VAL A 18 -8.66 -5.98 0.85
N LEU A 19 -7.70 -5.52 0.05
CA LEU A 19 -6.56 -6.31 -0.38
C LEU A 19 -5.33 -5.98 0.46
N LEU A 20 -4.66 -7.02 0.96
CA LEU A 20 -3.31 -6.92 1.50
C LEU A 20 -2.32 -7.36 0.42
N ALA A 21 -1.50 -6.43 -0.06
CA ALA A 21 -0.47 -6.71 -1.05
C ALA A 21 0.81 -5.99 -0.66
N HIS A 22 1.92 -6.72 -0.56
CA HIS A 22 3.17 -6.15 -0.04
C HIS A 22 3.62 -4.91 -0.85
N GLN A 23 3.60 -5.00 -2.18
CA GLN A 23 4.01 -3.91 -3.08
C GLN A 23 2.80 -3.11 -3.58
N PRO A 24 2.94 -1.78 -3.77
CA PRO A 24 1.86 -0.93 -4.28
C PRO A 24 1.69 -0.93 -5.81
N SER A 25 2.65 -1.44 -6.59
CA SER A 25 2.68 -1.24 -8.05
C SER A 25 1.46 -1.78 -8.82
N ASN A 26 0.80 -2.81 -8.27
CA ASN A 26 -0.34 -3.45 -8.92
C ASN A 26 -1.70 -2.87 -8.51
N TRP A 27 -1.73 -1.79 -7.71
CA TRP A 27 -2.97 -1.37 -7.06
C TRP A 27 -4.09 -1.01 -8.04
N ARG A 28 -3.77 -0.45 -9.21
CA ARG A 28 -4.78 -0.18 -10.26
C ARG A 28 -5.38 -1.45 -10.85
N VAL A 29 -4.62 -2.56 -10.89
CA VAL A 29 -5.14 -3.87 -11.29
C VAL A 29 -6.11 -4.40 -10.23
N ALA A 30 -5.74 -4.29 -8.95
CA ALA A 30 -6.61 -4.66 -7.84
C ALA A 30 -7.90 -3.83 -7.80
N ALA A 31 -7.79 -2.51 -8.04
CA ALA A 31 -8.91 -1.59 -8.14
C ALA A 31 -9.88 -2.00 -9.27
N ARG A 32 -9.36 -2.33 -10.46
CA ARG A 32 -10.16 -2.85 -11.58
C ARG A 32 -10.78 -4.21 -11.31
N ALA A 33 -10.14 -5.05 -10.49
CA ALA A 33 -10.73 -6.30 -9.99
C ALA A 33 -11.79 -6.06 -8.89
N GLY A 34 -12.09 -4.80 -8.56
CA GLY A 34 -13.13 -4.37 -7.64
C GLY A 34 -12.74 -4.39 -6.16
N MET A 35 -11.45 -4.33 -5.84
CA MET A 35 -10.98 -4.03 -4.48
C MET A 35 -11.23 -2.55 -4.18
N GLY A 36 -11.87 -2.25 -3.04
CA GLY A 36 -12.15 -0.88 -2.61
C GLY A 36 -10.96 -0.22 -1.91
N LEU A 37 -10.15 -1.03 -1.23
CA LEU A 37 -8.96 -0.60 -0.51
C LEU A 37 -7.82 -1.59 -0.72
N GLN A 38 -6.61 -1.10 -1.01
CA GLN A 38 -5.38 -1.87 -0.92
C GLN A 38 -4.48 -1.30 0.17
N LEU A 39 -3.97 -2.18 1.05
CA LEU A 39 -2.94 -1.85 2.03
C LEU A 39 -1.62 -2.47 1.58
N SER A 40 -0.60 -1.64 1.48
CA SER A 40 0.73 -1.99 0.99
C SER A 40 1.84 -1.40 1.86
N GLY A 41 3.07 -1.82 1.61
CA GLY A 41 4.27 -1.28 2.22
C GLY A 41 5.43 -1.32 1.22
N HIS A 42 6.45 -2.11 1.54
CA HIS A 42 7.62 -2.40 0.68
C HIS A 42 8.63 -1.27 0.48
N THR A 43 8.18 -0.04 0.36
CA THR A 43 9.04 1.11 0.02
C THR A 43 9.80 1.67 1.22
N HIS A 44 9.33 1.40 2.44
CA HIS A 44 9.82 1.99 3.70
C HIS A 44 9.88 3.54 3.69
N GLY A 45 9.19 4.19 2.74
CA GLY A 45 9.35 5.62 2.44
C GLY A 45 10.81 6.02 2.13
N GLY A 46 11.61 5.10 1.59
CA GLY A 46 13.05 5.28 1.35
C GLY A 46 13.95 5.08 2.56
N GLN A 47 13.39 4.82 3.75
CA GLN A 47 14.08 4.48 5.01
C GLN A 47 14.98 5.57 5.61
N PHE A 48 15.87 6.20 4.84
CA PHE A 48 16.74 7.27 5.32
C PHE A 48 17.14 8.25 4.21
N PHE A 49 17.40 9.51 4.54
CA PHE A 49 17.94 10.48 3.58
C PHE A 49 19.37 10.06 3.14
N PRO A 50 19.72 10.14 1.84
CA PRO A 50 18.93 10.68 0.73
C PRO A 50 18.09 9.65 -0.04
N PHE A 51 18.01 8.39 0.40
CA PHE A 51 17.21 7.35 -0.28
C PHE A 51 15.71 7.66 -0.30
N THR A 52 15.21 8.50 0.61
CA THR A 52 13.86 9.08 0.52
C THR A 52 13.61 9.69 -0.85
N LEU A 53 14.55 10.47 -1.38
CA LEU A 53 14.44 11.12 -2.69
C LEU A 53 14.46 10.10 -3.84
N ALA A 54 15.38 9.13 -3.76
CA ALA A 54 15.49 8.09 -4.78
C ALA A 54 14.22 7.24 -4.88
N VAL A 55 13.66 6.85 -3.73
CA VAL A 55 12.42 6.05 -3.69
C VAL A 55 11.23 6.87 -4.19
N SER A 56 11.08 8.13 -3.80
CA SER A 56 10.00 9.00 -4.33
C SER A 56 10.09 9.22 -5.85
N ALA A 57 11.27 9.13 -6.45
CA ALA A 57 11.45 9.25 -7.89
C ALA A 57 11.16 7.96 -8.66
N ILE A 58 11.39 6.79 -8.05
CA ILE A 58 11.23 5.47 -8.68
C ILE A 58 9.81 4.91 -8.48
N TRP A 59 9.22 5.16 -7.31
CA TRP A 59 7.91 4.65 -6.94
C TRP A 59 6.85 5.73 -7.08
N GLU A 60 5.87 5.47 -7.93
CA GLU A 60 4.70 6.35 -8.08
C GLU A 60 3.94 6.54 -6.76
N HIS A 61 3.92 5.49 -5.93
CA HIS A 61 3.28 5.47 -4.61
C HIS A 61 4.30 4.99 -3.59
N ASP A 62 4.99 5.91 -2.94
CA ASP A 62 6.10 5.61 -2.04
C ASP A 62 5.72 5.60 -0.56
N ALA A 63 4.80 6.44 -0.09
CA ALA A 63 4.24 6.40 1.25
C ALA A 63 2.98 7.26 1.37
N GLY A 64 2.01 6.80 2.16
CA GLY A 64 0.80 7.56 2.49
C GLY A 64 -0.46 7.03 1.82
N HIS A 65 -1.50 7.86 1.83
CA HIS A 65 -2.83 7.55 1.29
C HIS A 65 -2.99 8.16 -0.11
N PHE A 66 -3.48 7.35 -1.04
CA PHE A 66 -3.77 7.69 -2.42
C PHE A 66 -5.19 7.25 -2.79
N GLU A 67 -5.83 7.97 -3.70
CA GLU A 67 -7.19 7.70 -4.13
C GLU A 67 -7.38 7.98 -5.62
N GLU A 68 -8.06 7.06 -6.32
CA GLU A 68 -8.49 7.25 -7.71
C GLU A 68 -9.86 6.60 -7.90
N GLY A 69 -10.85 7.37 -8.37
CA GLY A 69 -12.19 6.84 -8.68
C GLY A 69 -12.90 6.16 -7.49
N GLY A 70 -12.74 6.68 -6.27
CA GLY A 70 -13.30 6.08 -5.06
C GLY A 70 -12.65 4.76 -4.62
N LYS A 71 -11.44 4.46 -5.14
CA LYS A 71 -10.61 3.33 -4.74
C LYS A 71 -9.40 3.86 -4.00
N HIS A 72 -9.05 3.21 -2.89
CA HIS A 72 -8.02 3.70 -1.98
C HIS A 72 -6.78 2.79 -1.99
N LEU A 73 -5.60 3.40 -1.95
CA LEU A 73 -4.32 2.73 -1.67
C LEU A 73 -3.70 3.39 -0.45
N TYR A 74 -3.25 2.60 0.52
CA TYR A 74 -2.38 3.08 1.59
C TYR A 74 -1.03 2.36 1.53
N VAL A 75 0.06 3.11 1.44
CA VAL A 75 1.43 2.59 1.45
C VAL A 75 2.07 2.95 2.78
N SER A 76 2.19 1.96 3.67
CA SER A 76 2.81 2.17 4.97
C SER A 76 4.33 2.21 4.88
N ARG A 77 4.93 3.10 5.67
CA ARG A 77 6.39 3.14 5.86
C ARG A 77 6.90 2.00 6.75
N GLY A 78 6.01 1.23 7.38
CA GLY A 78 6.32 0.14 8.29
C GLY A 78 6.91 0.60 9.63
N THR A 79 6.99 -0.32 10.58
CA THR A 79 7.52 -0.07 11.94
C THR A 79 9.02 -0.26 12.06
N GLY A 80 9.62 -1.08 11.19
CA GLY A 80 11.03 -1.48 11.23
C GLY A 80 11.85 -0.95 10.06
N PHE A 81 12.91 -1.67 9.72
CA PHE A 81 13.82 -1.35 8.64
C PHE A 81 14.13 -2.61 7.82
N TRP A 82 14.63 -2.42 6.61
CA TRP A 82 15.28 -3.42 5.80
C TRP A 82 16.76 -3.08 5.68
N GLY A 83 17.63 -3.99 6.12
CA GLY A 83 19.08 -3.76 6.16
C GLY A 83 19.51 -2.93 7.38
N PRO A 84 20.15 -1.75 7.19
CA PRO A 84 20.70 -0.98 8.31
C PRO A 84 19.59 -0.50 9.27
N PRO A 85 19.83 -0.53 10.60
CA PRO A 85 18.84 -0.18 11.61
C PRO A 85 18.67 1.35 11.76
N LEU A 86 18.28 2.03 10.68
CA LEU A 86 18.21 3.48 10.59
C LEU A 86 16.87 3.95 10.03
N ARG A 87 16.34 5.04 10.60
CA ARG A 87 15.15 5.75 10.11
C ARG A 87 15.39 7.27 10.19
N VAL A 88 15.82 7.91 9.10
CA VAL A 88 16.13 9.36 9.08
C VAL A 88 15.36 10.05 7.97
N GLY A 89 14.40 10.92 8.32
CA GLY A 89 13.50 11.51 7.31
C GLY A 89 12.44 10.53 6.78
N ALA A 90 12.33 9.34 7.35
CA ALA A 90 11.24 8.38 7.12
C ALA A 90 10.82 7.75 8.46
N PRO A 91 9.99 8.42 9.29
CA PRO A 91 9.61 7.90 10.60
C PRO A 91 8.90 6.55 10.49
N PRO A 92 9.08 5.63 11.46
CA PRO A 92 8.29 4.39 11.54
C PRO A 92 6.81 4.70 11.76
N GLU A 93 5.95 3.80 11.32
CA GLU A 93 4.51 4.06 11.26
C GLU A 93 3.69 2.84 11.72
N ILE A 94 2.66 3.10 12.51
CA ILE A 94 1.55 2.18 12.81
C ILE A 94 0.27 2.89 12.36
N VAL A 95 -0.51 2.25 11.50
CA VAL A 95 -1.67 2.86 10.86
C VAL A 95 -2.95 2.27 11.44
N LYS A 96 -3.88 3.13 11.85
CA LYS A 96 -5.25 2.75 12.21
C LYS A 96 -6.17 3.03 11.03
N VAL A 97 -6.65 1.97 10.38
CA VAL A 97 -7.66 2.06 9.32
C VAL A 97 -9.04 1.82 9.94
N THR A 98 -9.98 2.71 9.68
CA THR A 98 -11.37 2.58 10.13
C THR A 98 -12.26 2.49 8.90
N LEU A 99 -13.02 1.39 8.78
CA LEU A 99 -14.04 1.26 7.74
C LEU A 99 -15.36 1.78 8.29
N LEU A 100 -15.97 2.70 7.56
CA LEU A 100 -17.28 3.27 7.91
C LEU A 100 -18.34 2.65 6.99
N ALA A 101 -19.54 2.44 7.52
CA ALA A 101 -20.69 2.10 6.69
C ALA A 101 -21.04 3.30 5.80
N ALA A 102 -21.60 3.01 4.62
CA ALA A 102 -22.21 4.03 3.78
C ALA A 102 -23.52 4.55 4.39
#